data_AF-A0A7C5MYI6-F1
#
_entry.id   AF-A0A7C5MYI6-F1
#
_cell.length_a   1.000
_cell.length_b   1.000
_cell.length_c   1.000
_cell.angle_alpha   90.00
_cell.angle_beta   90.00
_cell.angle_gamma   90.00
#
_symmetry.space_group_name_H-M   'P 1'
#
loop_
_entity.id
_entity.type
_entity.pdbx_description
1 polymer ?
#
loop_
_entity_poly.entity_id
_entity_poly.type
_entity_poly.pdbx_seq_one_letter_code
_entity_poly.pdbx_strand_id
1 'polypeptide(L)'
;MNYRDLRDFLALLEARGELKRIRAEVDPHLEMTEISDRVLRAGGPALLFEKPKGHRIPVLTNLFGTPQRVALGMGEENVTALREVGRLLAALKEPDPPKGMKDAWEKLPLYRKVLDMAPKERRGAPCQEVVVEGEAVDLASLPVQTCWPEDAGPLITWGLVITRGPEKPRQNLGIYRMQVIGRNRVIMRWLAHRGGALDFRDWQARHPGEPFPVSVALGADPATILAAVTPVPDTLSEYAFAGLLRGSRTEVTKSLGNGLQVPASAEFVLEGVIHPGDTAPEGPFGDHTGYYNEVEEFPVFTLSRITHRRDPIYHSTYTGRPPDEPAILGVALNEVFVPILQKQFPEITD
;
A
#
# COMPACT_ATOMS: atom_id res chain seq x y z
N MET A 1 -8.05 -17.10 -3.70
CA MET A 1 -8.50 -15.75 -4.09
C MET A 1 -8.76 -15.73 -5.61
N ASN A 2 -9.85 -15.11 -6.09
CA ASN A 2 -10.25 -15.17 -7.51
C ASN A 2 -9.79 -13.96 -8.35
N TYR A 3 -9.15 -12.96 -7.75
CA TYR A 3 -8.70 -11.75 -8.44
C TYR A 3 -7.18 -11.63 -8.40
N ARG A 4 -6.58 -11.16 -9.50
CA ARG A 4 -5.11 -11.11 -9.68
C ARG A 4 -4.52 -9.71 -9.54
N ASP A 5 -5.33 -8.69 -9.81
CA ASP A 5 -4.97 -7.28 -9.73
C ASP A 5 -6.09 -6.44 -9.13
N LEU A 6 -5.84 -5.11 -9.03
CA LEU A 6 -6.83 -4.16 -8.56
C LEU A 6 -8.10 -4.17 -9.41
N ARG A 7 -7.99 -4.31 -10.74
CA ARG A 7 -9.13 -4.22 -11.66
C ARG A 7 -10.06 -5.43 -11.51
N ASP A 8 -9.50 -6.64 -11.37
CA ASP A 8 -10.27 -7.84 -11.04
C ASP A 8 -11.01 -7.67 -9.68
N PHE A 9 -10.37 -7.03 -8.69
CA PHE A 9 -10.99 -6.75 -7.39
C PHE A 9 -12.12 -5.71 -7.50
N LEU A 10 -11.93 -4.64 -8.26
CA LEU A 10 -12.98 -3.64 -8.51
C LEU A 10 -14.19 -4.27 -9.22
N ALA A 11 -13.97 -5.18 -10.17
CA ALA A 11 -15.05 -5.90 -10.84
C ALA A 11 -15.83 -6.80 -9.86
N LEU A 12 -15.14 -7.46 -8.93
CA LEU A 12 -15.79 -8.22 -7.84
C LEU A 12 -16.65 -7.31 -6.95
N LEU A 13 -16.10 -6.17 -6.52
CA LEU A 13 -16.84 -5.23 -5.67
C LEU A 13 -18.06 -4.68 -6.41
N GLU A 14 -17.93 -4.31 -7.68
CA GLU A 14 -19.05 -3.84 -8.50
C GLU A 14 -20.16 -4.90 -8.63
N ALA A 15 -19.79 -6.15 -8.88
CA ALA A 15 -20.74 -7.27 -8.96
C ALA A 15 -21.47 -7.53 -7.63
N ARG A 16 -20.85 -7.19 -6.49
CA ARG A 16 -21.44 -7.30 -5.14
C ARG A 16 -22.18 -6.04 -4.69
N GLY A 17 -22.21 -4.97 -5.50
CA GLY A 17 -22.77 -3.67 -5.09
C GLY A 17 -21.91 -2.89 -4.09
N GLU A 18 -20.65 -3.29 -3.92
CA GLU A 18 -19.66 -2.72 -3.00
C GLU A 18 -18.74 -1.68 -3.67
N LEU A 19 -18.99 -1.35 -4.94
CA LEU A 19 -18.34 -0.26 -5.67
C LEU A 19 -19.39 0.64 -6.32
N LYS A 20 -19.24 1.95 -6.17
CA LYS A 20 -20.06 2.96 -6.85
C LYS A 20 -19.21 3.79 -7.80
N ARG A 21 -19.59 3.80 -9.08
CA ARG A 21 -19.06 4.73 -10.09
C ARG A 21 -19.75 6.09 -9.98
N ILE A 22 -18.96 7.14 -9.80
CA ILE A 22 -19.42 8.53 -9.74
C ILE A 22 -19.12 9.19 -11.08
N ARG A 23 -20.19 9.42 -11.86
CA ARG A 23 -20.13 10.00 -13.22
C ARG A 23 -20.20 11.53 -13.25
N ALA A 24 -20.60 12.13 -12.13
CA ALA A 24 -20.56 13.58 -11.95
C ALA A 24 -19.10 14.04 -11.94
N GLU A 25 -18.86 15.26 -12.42
CA GLU A 25 -17.56 15.89 -12.23
C GLU A 25 -17.38 16.23 -10.74
N VAL A 26 -16.23 15.88 -10.16
CA VAL A 26 -15.91 16.10 -8.74
C VAL A 26 -14.48 16.61 -8.62
N ASP A 27 -14.26 17.62 -7.80
CA ASP A 27 -12.94 18.22 -7.59
C ASP A 27 -12.05 17.34 -6.68
N PRO A 28 -10.81 16.97 -7.08
CA PRO A 28 -9.83 16.34 -6.18
C PRO A 28 -9.46 17.21 -4.98
N HIS A 29 -9.68 18.53 -5.08
CA HIS A 29 -9.51 19.45 -3.99
C HIS A 29 -10.75 19.45 -3.09
N LEU A 30 -10.65 18.79 -1.93
CA LEU A 30 -11.65 18.71 -0.85
C LEU A 30 -12.91 17.90 -1.17
N GLU A 31 -13.53 18.07 -2.35
CA GLU A 31 -14.86 17.48 -2.63
C GLU A 31 -14.86 15.95 -2.60
N MET A 32 -13.84 15.31 -3.19
CA MET A 32 -13.71 13.85 -3.13
C MET A 32 -13.58 13.34 -1.69
N THR A 33 -12.87 14.07 -0.83
CA THR A 33 -12.72 13.74 0.59
C THR A 33 -14.05 13.84 1.32
N GLU A 34 -14.80 14.92 1.13
CA GLU A 34 -16.13 15.10 1.74
C GLU A 34 -17.11 13.98 1.35
N ILE A 35 -17.14 13.60 0.07
CA ILE A 35 -18.00 12.51 -0.40
C ILE A 35 -17.55 11.18 0.21
N SER A 36 -16.23 10.91 0.21
CA SER A 36 -15.67 9.67 0.76
C SER A 36 -15.93 9.54 2.25
N ASP A 37 -15.84 10.64 3.01
CA ASP A 37 -16.11 10.67 4.45
C ASP A 37 -17.56 10.37 4.79
N ARG A 38 -18.51 11.01 4.10
CA ARG A 38 -19.94 10.69 4.30
C ARG A 38 -20.26 9.24 3.97
N VAL A 39 -19.70 8.72 2.87
CA VAL A 39 -19.91 7.35 2.43
C VAL A 39 -19.31 6.36 3.43
N LEU A 40 -18.09 6.59 3.90
CA LEU A 40 -17.44 5.76 4.91
C LEU A 40 -18.23 5.74 6.22
N ARG A 41 -18.63 6.91 6.74
CA ARG A 41 -19.44 7.02 7.98
C ARG A 41 -20.77 6.29 7.88
N ALA A 42 -21.34 6.21 6.68
CA ALA A 42 -22.58 5.47 6.41
C ALA A 42 -22.34 3.96 6.12
N GLY A 43 -21.10 3.47 6.20
CA GLY A 43 -20.75 2.08 5.85
C GLY A 43 -20.93 1.76 4.36
N GLY A 44 -20.83 2.78 3.51
CA GLY A 44 -21.10 2.69 2.08
C GLY A 44 -19.98 2.03 1.25
N PRO A 45 -20.18 1.94 -0.08
CA PRO A 45 -19.29 1.24 -1.00
C PRO A 45 -17.95 1.99 -1.21
N ALA A 46 -16.99 1.30 -1.84
CA ALA A 46 -15.86 1.96 -2.46
C ALA A 46 -16.34 2.92 -3.57
N LEU A 47 -15.56 3.95 -3.88
CA LEU A 47 -15.94 4.99 -4.83
C LEU A 47 -14.93 5.08 -5.97
N LEU A 48 -15.42 5.03 -7.21
CA LEU A 48 -14.63 5.31 -8.41
C LEU A 48 -15.15 6.59 -9.07
N PHE A 49 -14.42 7.68 -8.89
CA PHE A 49 -14.70 8.97 -9.53
C PHE A 49 -14.19 8.95 -10.97
N GLU A 50 -15.10 8.94 -11.94
CA GLU A 50 -14.75 8.77 -13.36
C GLU A 50 -14.37 10.11 -14.04
N LYS A 51 -14.75 11.24 -13.43
CA LYS A 51 -14.49 12.59 -13.96
C LYS A 51 -13.92 13.54 -12.90
N PRO A 52 -12.66 13.35 -12.48
CA PRO A 52 -12.03 14.32 -11.60
C PRO A 52 -11.82 15.64 -12.37
N LYS A 53 -12.27 16.76 -11.80
CA LYS A 53 -12.16 18.08 -12.44
C LYS A 53 -10.70 18.39 -12.78
N GLY A 54 -10.45 18.78 -14.04
CA GLY A 54 -9.09 19.08 -14.52
C GLY A 54 -8.23 17.86 -14.89
N HIS A 55 -8.70 16.63 -14.67
CA HIS A 55 -7.94 15.40 -14.97
C HIS A 55 -8.74 14.41 -15.82
N ARG A 56 -8.02 13.48 -16.47
CA ARG A 56 -8.62 12.39 -17.26
C ARG A 56 -8.52 11.02 -16.58
N ILE A 57 -7.72 10.93 -15.54
CA ILE A 57 -7.41 9.69 -14.82
C ILE A 57 -8.48 9.51 -13.74
N PRO A 58 -9.28 8.42 -13.73
CA PRO A 58 -10.25 8.18 -12.67
C PRO A 58 -9.58 7.96 -11.31
N VAL A 59 -10.27 8.36 -10.23
CA VAL A 59 -9.77 8.24 -8.85
C VAL A 59 -10.57 7.19 -8.08
N LEU A 60 -9.88 6.21 -7.53
CA LEU A 60 -10.44 5.23 -6.60
C LEU A 60 -10.18 5.66 -5.16
N THR A 61 -11.23 5.69 -4.34
CA THR A 61 -11.16 5.99 -2.91
C THR A 61 -12.07 5.05 -2.11
N ASN A 62 -11.93 5.06 -0.79
CA ASN A 62 -12.77 4.30 0.14
C ASN A 62 -12.79 2.78 -0.14
N LEU A 63 -11.72 2.27 -0.75
CA LEU A 63 -11.57 0.87 -1.16
C LEU A 63 -11.74 -0.07 0.04
N PHE A 64 -11.13 0.29 1.16
CA PHE A 64 -11.13 -0.44 2.43
C PHE A 64 -11.99 0.21 3.51
N GLY A 65 -12.99 1.01 3.10
CA GLY A 65 -13.90 1.70 4.01
C GLY A 65 -14.85 0.82 4.83
N THR A 66 -14.83 -0.50 4.66
CA THR A 66 -15.56 -1.44 5.52
C THR A 66 -14.67 -2.64 5.90
N PRO A 67 -14.83 -3.21 7.11
CA PRO A 67 -14.10 -4.42 7.49
C PRO A 67 -14.32 -5.59 6.51
N GLN A 68 -15.53 -5.67 5.95
CA GLN A 68 -15.87 -6.68 4.95
C GLN A 68 -15.03 -6.53 3.67
N ARG A 69 -14.81 -5.32 3.16
CA ARG A 69 -13.94 -5.11 1.99
C ARG A 69 -12.47 -5.39 2.30
N VAL A 70 -12.02 -5.16 3.54
CA VAL A 70 -10.69 -5.59 3.99
C VAL A 70 -10.56 -7.11 3.95
N ALA A 71 -11.50 -7.84 4.54
CA ALA A 71 -11.52 -9.30 4.51
C ALA A 71 -11.53 -9.83 3.07
N LEU A 72 -12.40 -9.26 2.22
CA LEU A 72 -12.46 -9.60 0.81
C LEU A 72 -11.12 -9.39 0.12
N GLY A 73 -10.42 -8.29 0.41
CA GLY A 73 -9.08 -7.96 -0.12
C GLY A 73 -7.95 -8.88 0.38
N MET A 74 -8.13 -9.53 1.53
CA MET A 74 -7.25 -10.58 2.04
C MET A 74 -7.63 -11.98 1.53
N GLY A 75 -8.70 -12.07 0.73
CA GLY A 75 -9.15 -13.30 0.08
C GLY A 75 -10.12 -14.12 0.92
N GLU A 76 -10.66 -13.51 1.96
CA GLU A 76 -11.59 -14.12 2.90
C GLU A 76 -13.01 -13.57 2.71
N GLU A 77 -14.03 -14.39 2.97
CA GLU A 77 -15.44 -14.00 2.81
C GLU A 77 -16.02 -13.28 4.03
N ASN A 78 -15.31 -13.27 5.17
CA ASN A 78 -15.75 -12.57 6.37
C ASN A 78 -14.55 -12.14 7.23
N VAL A 79 -14.80 -11.18 8.11
CA VAL A 79 -13.79 -10.56 8.99
C VAL A 79 -13.19 -11.56 9.98
N THR A 80 -14.00 -12.46 10.55
CA THR A 80 -13.52 -13.47 11.50
C THR A 80 -12.55 -14.48 10.89
N ALA A 81 -12.61 -14.71 9.58
CA ALA A 81 -11.67 -15.58 8.88
C ALA A 81 -10.24 -14.99 8.85
N LEU A 82 -10.06 -13.70 9.12
CA LEU A 82 -8.74 -13.09 9.34
C LEU A 82 -8.01 -13.70 10.55
N ARG A 83 -8.73 -14.30 11.50
CA ARG A 83 -8.11 -15.08 12.59
C ARG A 83 -7.29 -16.26 12.06
N GLU A 84 -7.67 -16.86 10.93
CA GLU A 84 -6.87 -17.93 10.31
C GLU A 84 -5.52 -17.41 9.78
N VAL A 85 -5.49 -16.17 9.28
CA VAL A 85 -4.25 -15.49 8.89
C VAL A 85 -3.36 -15.29 10.11
N GLY A 86 -3.94 -14.89 11.25
CA GLY A 86 -3.22 -14.75 12.52
C GLY A 86 -2.58 -16.06 13.00
N ARG A 87 -3.33 -17.16 12.93
CA ARG A 87 -2.81 -18.51 13.27
C ARG A 87 -1.69 -18.94 12.32
N LEU A 88 -1.81 -18.64 11.03
CA LEU A 88 -0.76 -18.90 10.06
C LEU A 88 0.52 -18.12 10.38
N LEU A 89 0.41 -16.82 10.70
CA LEU A 89 1.54 -16.00 11.10
C LEU A 89 2.22 -16.52 12.37
N ALA A 90 1.43 -16.91 13.38
CA ALA A 90 1.95 -17.52 14.61
C ALA A 90 2.74 -18.80 14.33
N ALA A 91 2.25 -19.66 13.43
CA ALA A 91 2.91 -20.91 13.04
C ALA A 91 4.20 -20.67 12.22
N LEU A 92 4.25 -19.60 11.41
CA LEU A 92 5.45 -19.24 10.64
C LEU A 92 6.56 -18.66 11.51
N LYS A 93 6.20 -17.97 12.61
CA LYS A 93 7.16 -17.40 13.55
C LYS A 93 7.89 -18.49 14.36
N GLU A 94 7.18 -19.55 14.73
CA GLU A 94 7.69 -20.66 15.53
C GLU A 94 7.26 -22.00 14.90
N PRO A 95 7.96 -22.48 13.86
CA PRO A 95 7.60 -23.75 13.22
C PRO A 95 7.92 -24.93 14.15
N ASP A 96 6.89 -25.68 14.57
CA ASP A 96 7.07 -26.92 15.33
C ASP A 96 7.71 -28.00 14.45
N PRO A 97 8.86 -28.59 14.86
CA PRO A 97 9.48 -29.68 14.11
C PRO A 97 8.51 -30.87 13.99
N PRO A 98 8.39 -31.49 12.81
CA PRO A 98 7.44 -32.56 12.61
C PRO A 98 7.78 -33.76 13.48
N LYS A 99 6.81 -34.23 14.28
CA LYS A 99 7.02 -35.33 15.25
C LYS A 99 6.96 -36.74 14.61
N GLY A 100 6.75 -36.82 13.29
CA GLY A 100 6.73 -38.08 12.52
C GLY A 100 6.15 -37.92 11.11
N MET A 101 6.08 -39.02 10.35
CA MET A 101 5.54 -39.00 8.98
C MET A 101 4.07 -38.55 8.91
N LYS A 102 3.23 -38.93 9.87
CA LYS A 102 1.81 -38.55 9.88
C LYS A 102 1.61 -37.03 10.05
N ASP A 103 2.38 -36.43 10.95
CA ASP A 103 2.42 -34.97 11.18
C ASP A 103 2.98 -34.23 9.94
N ALA A 104 3.94 -34.82 9.22
CA ALA A 104 4.44 -34.26 7.97
C ALA A 104 3.36 -34.25 6.85
N TRP A 105 2.51 -35.28 6.77
CA TRP A 105 1.38 -35.31 5.83
C TRP A 105 0.29 -34.28 6.21
N GLU A 106 0.00 -34.11 7.51
CA GLU A 106 -0.93 -33.08 7.99
C GLU A 106 -0.41 -31.65 7.75
N LYS A 107 0.92 -31.46 7.79
CA LYS A 107 1.60 -30.18 7.49
C LYS A 107 1.85 -29.95 5.99
N LEU A 108 1.58 -30.91 5.10
CA LEU A 108 1.79 -30.78 3.66
C LEU A 108 1.08 -29.57 3.01
N PRO A 109 -0.17 -29.22 3.39
CA PRO A 109 -0.82 -28.01 2.88
C PRO A 109 -0.08 -26.72 3.26
N LEU A 110 0.55 -26.67 4.45
CA LEU A 110 1.37 -25.54 4.89
C LEU A 110 2.62 -25.39 4.01
N TYR A 111 3.29 -26.50 3.70
CA TYR A 111 4.43 -26.49 2.77
C TYR A 111 4.04 -26.04 1.35
N ARG A 112 2.83 -26.37 0.89
CA ARG A 112 2.33 -25.84 -0.40
C ARG A 112 2.15 -24.32 -0.36
N LYS A 113 1.63 -23.77 0.74
CA LYS A 113 1.53 -22.30 0.94
C LYS A 113 2.91 -21.63 0.95
N VAL A 114 3.96 -22.31 1.42
CA VAL A 114 5.34 -21.78 1.35
C VAL A 114 5.80 -21.58 -0.10
N LEU A 115 5.32 -22.36 -1.06
CA LEU A 115 5.65 -22.17 -2.48
C LEU A 115 5.07 -20.87 -3.06
N ASP A 116 4.03 -20.31 -2.43
CA ASP A 116 3.37 -19.07 -2.85
C ASP A 116 4.08 -17.81 -2.29
N MET A 117 5.04 -18.00 -1.38
CA MET A 117 5.79 -16.90 -0.75
C MET A 117 6.85 -16.27 -1.65
N ALA A 118 7.41 -17.02 -2.60
CA ALA A 118 8.44 -16.46 -3.48
C ALA A 118 7.80 -15.57 -4.55
N PRO A 119 8.17 -14.27 -4.67
CA PRO A 119 7.64 -13.43 -5.73
C PRO A 119 8.05 -13.98 -7.10
N LYS A 120 7.16 -13.82 -8.08
CA LYS A 120 7.36 -14.27 -9.46
C LYS A 120 7.70 -13.08 -10.33
N GLU A 121 8.93 -13.03 -10.85
CA GLU A 121 9.33 -11.98 -11.79
C GLU A 121 8.63 -12.18 -13.14
N ARG A 122 8.00 -11.13 -13.65
CA ARG A 122 7.30 -11.10 -14.93
C ARG A 122 8.00 -10.17 -15.91
N ARG A 123 8.17 -10.64 -17.15
CA ARG A 123 8.54 -9.82 -18.31
C ARG A 123 7.28 -9.24 -18.96
N GLY A 124 7.32 -7.96 -19.34
CA GLY A 124 6.16 -7.27 -19.94
C GLY A 124 5.05 -7.03 -18.92
N ALA A 125 5.31 -6.15 -17.95
CA ALA A 125 4.37 -5.83 -16.89
C ALA A 125 3.40 -4.72 -17.33
N PRO A 126 2.08 -4.85 -17.04
CA PRO A 126 1.09 -3.82 -17.32
C PRO A 126 1.47 -2.44 -16.77
N CYS A 127 2.10 -2.37 -15.59
CA CYS A 127 2.53 -1.12 -14.99
C CYS A 127 3.60 -0.35 -15.78
N GLN A 128 4.14 -0.92 -16.86
CA GLN A 128 5.18 -0.34 -17.72
C GLN A 128 4.71 -0.15 -19.17
N GLU A 129 3.40 -0.19 -19.44
CA GLU A 129 2.85 0.00 -20.79
C GLU A 129 3.06 1.42 -21.34
N VAL A 130 3.05 2.42 -20.46
CA VAL A 130 3.37 3.82 -20.77
C VAL A 130 4.49 4.27 -19.85
N VAL A 131 5.47 4.98 -20.42
CA VAL A 131 6.68 5.44 -19.72
C VAL A 131 6.83 6.95 -19.97
N VAL A 132 6.88 7.72 -18.89
CA VAL A 132 7.10 9.17 -18.87
C VAL A 132 8.40 9.42 -18.09
N GLU A 133 9.38 10.08 -18.70
CA GLU A 133 10.74 10.21 -18.16
C GLU A 133 11.30 11.63 -18.28
N GLY A 134 12.26 11.94 -17.40
CA GLY A 134 13.03 13.18 -17.44
C GLY A 134 12.14 14.42 -17.40
N GLU A 135 12.37 15.36 -18.33
CA GLU A 135 11.62 16.61 -18.45
C GLU A 135 10.15 16.42 -18.83
N ALA A 136 9.64 15.19 -19.05
CA ALA A 136 8.21 14.94 -19.24
C ALA A 136 7.46 14.61 -17.93
N VAL A 137 8.18 14.28 -16.84
CA VAL A 137 7.58 13.93 -15.55
C VAL A 137 6.91 15.14 -14.91
N ASP A 138 5.59 15.10 -14.79
CA ASP A 138 4.80 16.16 -14.16
C ASP A 138 3.72 15.58 -13.25
N LEU A 139 3.87 15.78 -11.94
CA LEU A 139 2.92 15.36 -10.90
C LEU A 139 1.58 16.09 -11.01
N ALA A 140 1.53 17.28 -11.61
CA ALA A 140 0.27 17.98 -11.86
C ALA A 140 -0.65 17.23 -12.84
N SER A 141 -0.12 16.25 -13.59
CA SER A 141 -0.94 15.37 -14.42
C SER A 141 -1.78 14.37 -13.61
N LEU A 142 -1.34 14.03 -12.38
CA LEU A 142 -2.02 13.08 -11.51
C LEU A 142 -3.11 13.78 -10.69
N PRO A 143 -4.29 13.18 -10.51
CA PRO A 143 -5.38 13.74 -9.70
C PRO A 143 -5.12 13.55 -8.19
N VAL A 144 -4.00 14.10 -7.70
CA VAL A 144 -3.62 14.01 -6.28
C VAL A 144 -4.60 14.84 -5.44
N GLN A 145 -5.19 14.24 -4.42
CA GLN A 145 -6.18 14.91 -3.58
C GLN A 145 -5.53 15.94 -2.64
N THR A 146 -6.26 17.02 -2.36
CA THR A 146 -6.08 17.82 -1.14
C THR A 146 -7.24 17.47 -0.22
N CYS A 147 -6.97 17.05 1.02
CA CYS A 147 -8.00 16.41 1.84
C CYS A 147 -8.77 17.43 2.69
N TRP A 148 -8.06 18.35 3.33
CA TRP A 148 -8.63 19.33 4.26
C TRP A 148 -8.30 20.78 3.90
N PRO A 149 -9.12 21.76 4.33
CA PRO A 149 -8.98 23.15 3.90
C PRO A 149 -7.65 23.82 4.22
N GLU A 150 -6.97 23.40 5.30
CA GLU A 150 -5.69 23.97 5.73
C GLU A 150 -4.51 23.02 5.47
N ASP A 151 -4.72 21.95 4.70
CA ASP A 151 -3.62 21.10 4.23
C ASP A 151 -2.67 21.94 3.35
N ALA A 152 -1.37 21.75 3.52
CA ALA A 152 -0.35 22.49 2.78
C ALA A 152 -0.35 22.28 1.26
N GLY A 153 -1.06 21.26 0.77
CA GLY A 153 -1.24 21.01 -0.66
C GLY A 153 -1.65 19.58 -0.97
N PRO A 154 -1.55 19.16 -2.24
CA PRO A 154 -1.87 17.79 -2.64
C PRO A 154 -0.98 16.74 -1.96
N LEU A 155 -1.58 15.64 -1.53
CA LEU A 155 -0.94 14.57 -0.77
C LEU A 155 -1.18 13.20 -1.41
N ILE A 156 -0.10 12.48 -1.71
CA ILE A 156 -0.17 11.08 -2.14
C ILE A 156 -0.30 10.20 -0.88
N THR A 157 -1.36 9.41 -0.80
CA THR A 157 -1.76 8.73 0.45
C THR A 157 -1.67 7.20 0.40
N TRP A 158 -1.75 6.57 -0.78
CA TRP A 158 -1.70 5.10 -0.96
C TRP A 158 -0.45 4.62 -1.71
N GLY A 159 0.66 5.35 -1.61
CA GLY A 159 1.93 4.96 -2.21
C GLY A 159 2.60 3.82 -1.44
N LEU A 160 2.74 2.64 -2.08
CA LEU A 160 3.59 1.56 -1.57
C LEU A 160 5.05 1.91 -1.88
N VAL A 161 5.74 2.50 -0.91
CA VAL A 161 7.15 2.90 -1.01
C VAL A 161 8.02 1.66 -0.84
N ILE A 162 8.80 1.37 -1.88
CA ILE A 162 9.68 0.21 -1.98
C ILE A 162 11.12 0.68 -1.89
N THR A 163 11.85 0.08 -0.96
CA THR A 163 13.25 0.40 -0.66
C THR A 163 14.07 -0.87 -0.45
N ARG A 164 15.39 -0.75 -0.60
CA ARG A 164 16.35 -1.82 -0.27
C ARG A 164 17.56 -1.20 0.43
N GLY A 165 17.75 -1.54 1.71
CA GLY A 165 18.97 -1.19 2.43
C GLY A 165 20.22 -1.90 1.85
N PRO A 166 21.43 -1.42 2.15
CA PRO A 166 22.67 -1.94 1.56
C PRO A 166 23.08 -3.32 2.09
N GLU A 167 22.61 -3.72 3.28
CA GLU A 167 23.07 -4.92 3.98
C GLU A 167 22.26 -6.18 3.66
N LYS A 168 20.97 -6.02 3.33
CA LYS A 168 20.03 -7.15 3.19
C LYS A 168 19.50 -7.24 1.76
N PRO A 169 19.33 -8.45 1.20
CA PRO A 169 18.70 -8.63 -0.11
C PRO A 169 17.19 -8.34 -0.10
N ARG A 170 16.58 -8.34 1.10
CA ARG A 170 15.17 -8.01 1.36
C ARG A 170 14.84 -6.60 0.86
N GLN A 171 13.64 -6.42 0.31
CA GLN A 171 13.04 -5.11 0.11
C GLN A 171 12.00 -4.85 1.19
N ASN A 172 11.87 -3.60 1.60
CA ASN A 172 10.81 -3.13 2.48
C ASN A 172 9.68 -2.54 1.62
N LEU A 173 8.43 -2.78 2.03
CA LEU A 173 7.25 -2.08 1.52
C LEU A 173 6.60 -1.31 2.67
N GLY A 174 6.43 0.00 2.50
CA GLY A 174 5.77 0.84 3.50
C GLY A 174 4.83 1.85 2.88
N ILE A 175 3.88 2.33 3.68
CA ILE A 175 2.97 3.41 3.27
C ILE A 175 3.37 4.67 4.01
N TYR A 176 3.87 5.63 3.24
CA TYR A 176 4.31 6.93 3.73
C TYR A 176 3.57 7.99 2.91
N ARG A 177 2.95 8.95 3.59
CA ARG A 177 2.30 10.06 2.89
C ARG A 177 3.36 10.89 2.19
N MET A 178 3.05 11.39 0.99
CA MET A 178 3.99 12.21 0.24
C MET A 178 3.37 13.51 -0.25
N GLN A 179 3.84 14.63 0.31
CA GLN A 179 3.38 15.97 -0.06
C GLN A 179 3.98 16.36 -1.41
N VAL A 180 3.15 16.81 -2.35
CA VAL A 180 3.62 17.34 -3.63
C VAL A 180 4.13 18.76 -3.43
N ILE A 181 5.41 18.99 -3.70
CA ILE A 181 6.08 20.29 -3.52
C ILE A 181 6.66 20.87 -4.82
N GLY A 182 6.47 20.17 -5.93
CA GLY A 182 6.91 20.63 -7.23
C GLY A 182 6.55 19.65 -8.33
N ARG A 183 6.99 19.97 -9.54
CA ARG A 183 6.70 19.22 -10.76
C ARG A 183 7.05 17.73 -10.66
N ASN A 184 8.19 17.39 -10.07
CA ASN A 184 8.67 16.02 -9.91
C ASN A 184 9.23 15.75 -8.51
N ARG A 185 8.80 16.53 -7.51
CA ARG A 185 9.33 16.47 -6.15
C ARG A 185 8.21 16.26 -5.16
N VAL A 186 8.37 15.26 -4.30
CA VAL A 186 7.47 15.00 -3.18
C VAL A 186 8.26 14.82 -1.89
N ILE A 187 7.70 15.23 -0.76
CA ILE A 187 8.31 14.98 0.55
C ILE A 187 7.99 13.54 0.97
N MET A 188 8.99 12.78 1.44
CA MET A 188 8.83 11.41 1.92
C MET A 188 8.63 11.38 3.44
N ARG A 189 7.38 11.43 3.91
CA ARG A 189 7.08 11.46 5.35
C ARG A 189 7.10 10.05 5.94
N TRP A 190 8.29 9.57 6.28
CA TRP A 190 8.51 8.35 7.06
C TRP A 190 9.00 8.66 8.48
N LEU A 191 8.51 7.94 9.49
CA LEU A 191 9.07 8.07 10.84
C LEU A 191 10.40 7.32 10.92
N ALA A 192 11.35 7.83 11.73
CA ALA A 192 12.74 7.34 11.76
C ALA A 192 12.91 5.83 12.04
N HIS A 193 11.93 5.19 12.68
CA HIS A 193 11.94 3.76 13.00
C HIS A 193 11.32 2.87 11.92
N ARG A 194 10.81 3.45 10.82
CA ARG A 194 10.17 2.69 9.71
C ARG A 194 11.23 2.12 8.77
N GLY A 195 10.94 0.98 8.15
CA GLY A 195 11.89 0.25 7.31
C GLY A 195 12.55 1.09 6.22
N GLY A 196 11.80 1.91 5.49
CA GLY A 196 12.38 2.79 4.47
C GLY A 196 13.34 3.84 5.03
N ALA A 197 13.03 4.41 6.20
CA ALA A 197 13.90 5.39 6.86
C ALA A 197 15.20 4.74 7.36
N LEU A 198 15.12 3.51 7.88
CA LEU A 198 16.27 2.71 8.28
C LEU A 198 17.13 2.35 7.05
N ASP A 199 16.51 1.91 5.96
CA ASP A 199 17.20 1.60 4.71
C ASP A 199 17.95 2.83 4.17
N PHE A 200 17.31 4.01 4.19
CA PHE A 200 17.94 5.27 3.76
C PHE A 200 19.12 5.67 4.65
N ARG A 201 18.94 5.61 5.97
CA ARG A 201 20.02 5.90 6.93
C ARG A 201 21.22 4.97 6.70
N ASP A 202 20.96 3.68 6.59
CA ASP A 202 22.01 2.66 6.43
C ASP A 202 22.69 2.81 5.06
N TRP A 203 21.93 3.15 4.01
CA TRP A 203 22.46 3.49 2.69
C TRP A 203 23.42 4.68 2.76
N GLN A 204 23.03 5.78 3.41
CA GLN A 204 23.88 6.97 3.55
C GLN A 204 25.15 6.69 4.37
N ALA A 205 25.07 5.82 5.37
CA ALA A 205 26.24 5.40 6.14
C ALA A 205 27.22 4.57 5.30
N ARG A 206 26.71 3.73 4.39
CA ARG A 206 27.51 2.83 3.56
C ARG A 206 28.02 3.47 2.26
N HIS A 207 27.24 4.37 1.68
CA HIS A 207 27.50 5.07 0.42
C HIS A 207 27.34 6.60 0.60
N PRO A 208 28.23 7.26 1.39
CA PRO A 208 28.08 8.68 1.69
C PRO A 208 28.09 9.54 0.41
N GLY A 209 27.07 10.40 0.26
CA GLY A 209 26.94 11.27 -0.90
C GLY A 209 26.23 10.63 -2.11
N GLU A 210 25.95 9.32 -2.08
CA GLU A 210 25.21 8.66 -3.17
C GLU A 210 23.69 8.81 -2.97
N PRO A 211 22.93 9.18 -4.02
CA PRO A 211 21.47 9.20 -3.96
C PRO A 211 20.88 7.82 -3.65
N PHE A 212 19.85 7.78 -2.81
CA PHE A 212 19.18 6.55 -2.42
C PHE A 212 18.03 6.20 -3.38
N PRO A 213 18.06 5.05 -4.06
CA PRO A 213 17.00 4.69 -5.00
C PRO A 213 15.69 4.32 -4.31
N VAL A 214 14.58 4.87 -4.82
CA VAL A 214 13.23 4.61 -4.31
C VAL A 214 12.27 4.38 -5.48
N SER A 215 11.35 3.42 -5.30
CA SER A 215 10.19 3.24 -6.18
C SER A 215 8.90 3.29 -5.36
N VAL A 216 7.83 3.83 -5.91
CA VAL A 216 6.51 3.87 -5.28
C VAL A 216 5.49 3.25 -6.22
N ALA A 217 4.76 2.23 -5.77
CA ALA A 217 3.64 1.66 -6.53
C ALA A 217 2.29 2.22 -6.03
N LEU A 218 1.43 2.63 -6.96
CA LEU A 218 0.06 3.07 -6.69
C LEU A 218 -0.93 2.12 -7.38
N GLY A 219 -2.01 1.77 -6.68
CA GLY A 219 -3.04 0.89 -7.22
C GLY A 219 -2.56 -0.54 -7.48
N ALA A 220 -1.76 -1.10 -6.56
CA ALA A 220 -1.39 -2.52 -6.60
C ALA A 220 -2.59 -3.43 -6.28
N ASP A 221 -2.41 -4.74 -6.41
CA ASP A 221 -3.43 -5.69 -5.96
C ASP A 221 -3.70 -5.57 -4.45
N PRO A 222 -4.93 -5.84 -3.98
CA PRO A 222 -5.30 -5.58 -2.59
C PRO A 222 -4.52 -6.43 -1.60
N ALA A 223 -4.08 -7.65 -1.95
CA ALA A 223 -3.27 -8.49 -1.07
C ALA A 223 -1.90 -7.86 -0.81
N THR A 224 -1.25 -7.28 -1.82
CA THR A 224 0.00 -6.55 -1.65
C THR A 224 -0.18 -5.27 -0.86
N ILE A 225 -1.26 -4.52 -1.08
CA ILE A 225 -1.57 -3.32 -0.29
C ILE A 225 -1.75 -3.68 1.19
N LEU A 226 -2.57 -4.69 1.48
CA LEU A 226 -2.88 -5.14 2.83
C LEU A 226 -1.67 -5.78 3.52
N ALA A 227 -0.79 -6.45 2.78
CA ALA A 227 0.45 -6.98 3.32
C ALA A 227 1.41 -5.87 3.76
N ALA A 228 1.43 -4.71 3.09
CA ALA A 228 2.29 -3.58 3.45
C ALA A 228 1.84 -2.84 4.72
N VAL A 229 0.55 -2.95 5.09
CA VAL A 229 0.02 -2.39 6.36
C VAL A 229 0.03 -3.40 7.50
N THR A 230 0.11 -4.70 7.19
CA THR A 230 0.17 -5.74 8.21
C THR A 230 1.59 -5.80 8.80
N PRO A 231 1.76 -5.75 10.13
CA PRO A 231 3.06 -5.93 10.77
C PRO A 231 3.50 -7.40 10.63
N VAL A 232 4.25 -7.68 9.59
CA VAL A 232 4.88 -8.98 9.34
C VAL A 232 6.23 -9.08 10.06
N PRO A 233 6.66 -10.28 10.48
CA PRO A 233 8.00 -10.48 11.04
C PRO A 233 9.10 -10.07 10.07
N ASP A 234 10.24 -9.57 10.57
CA ASP A 234 11.38 -9.15 9.75
C ASP A 234 11.93 -10.27 8.83
N THR A 235 11.72 -11.53 9.22
CA THR A 235 12.11 -12.73 8.47
C THR A 235 11.25 -12.97 7.22
N LEU A 236 10.11 -12.29 7.10
CA LEU A 236 9.15 -12.41 6.01
C LEU A 236 9.07 -11.09 5.24
N SER A 237 9.18 -11.15 3.91
CA SER A 237 8.91 -9.97 3.08
C SER A 237 7.41 -9.75 2.92
N GLU A 238 7.00 -8.50 2.75
CA GLU A 238 5.60 -8.13 2.54
C GLU A 238 5.05 -8.78 1.26
N TYR A 239 5.88 -8.95 0.21
CA TYR A 239 5.50 -9.71 -0.99
C TYR A 239 5.23 -11.19 -0.73
N ALA A 240 6.00 -11.81 0.16
CA ALA A 240 5.80 -13.20 0.54
C ALA A 240 4.51 -13.37 1.35
N PHE A 241 4.24 -12.43 2.26
CA PHE A 241 2.99 -12.41 2.99
C PHE A 241 1.78 -12.16 2.07
N ALA A 242 1.89 -11.24 1.11
CA ALA A 242 0.87 -11.02 0.09
C ALA A 242 0.59 -12.29 -0.74
N GLY A 243 1.62 -13.08 -1.04
CA GLY A 243 1.46 -14.36 -1.74
C GLY A 243 0.69 -15.40 -0.93
N LEU A 244 0.92 -15.44 0.39
CA LEU A 244 0.17 -16.29 1.32
C LEU A 244 -1.31 -15.90 1.39
N LEU A 245 -1.61 -14.59 1.51
CA LEU A 245 -3.00 -14.09 1.52
C LEU A 245 -3.70 -14.42 0.20
N ARG A 246 -3.01 -14.22 -0.92
CA ARG A 246 -3.54 -14.46 -2.27
C ARG A 246 -3.73 -15.95 -2.59
N GLY A 247 -2.94 -16.82 -1.95
CA GLY A 247 -2.83 -18.23 -2.31
C GLY A 247 -2.14 -18.46 -3.66
N SER A 248 -1.34 -17.49 -4.11
CA SER A 248 -0.50 -17.56 -5.30
C SER A 248 0.59 -16.51 -5.25
N ARG A 249 1.70 -16.76 -5.94
CA ARG A 249 2.88 -15.87 -5.94
C ARG A 249 2.53 -14.46 -6.42
N THR A 250 2.97 -13.46 -5.65
CA THR A 250 2.92 -12.06 -6.06
C THR A 250 3.74 -11.85 -7.34
N GLU A 251 3.11 -11.37 -8.41
CA GLU A 251 3.80 -11.05 -9.66
C GLU A 251 4.45 -9.67 -9.55
N VAL A 252 5.77 -9.64 -9.72
CA VAL A 252 6.58 -8.41 -9.63
C VAL A 252 7.35 -8.19 -10.93
N THR A 253 7.79 -6.96 -11.16
CA THR A 253 8.71 -6.62 -12.24
C THR A 253 9.78 -5.67 -11.73
N LYS A 254 10.90 -5.55 -12.45
CA LYS A 254 11.95 -4.60 -12.08
C LYS A 254 11.55 -3.20 -12.55
N SER A 255 11.66 -2.24 -11.64
CA SER A 255 11.65 -0.80 -11.96
C SER A 255 12.71 -0.53 -13.02
N LEU A 256 12.40 0.36 -13.96
CA LEU A 256 13.25 0.62 -15.12
C LEU A 256 14.55 1.36 -14.73
N GLY A 257 14.52 2.17 -13.68
CA GLY A 257 15.61 3.07 -13.29
C GLY A 257 16.54 2.58 -12.19
N ASN A 258 16.02 1.77 -11.26
CA ASN A 258 16.75 1.40 -10.05
C ASN A 258 16.75 -0.11 -9.73
N GLY A 259 16.08 -0.93 -10.56
CA GLY A 259 16.07 -2.39 -10.39
C GLY A 259 15.33 -2.92 -9.16
N LEU A 260 14.66 -2.06 -8.37
CA LEU A 260 13.75 -2.48 -7.31
C LEU A 260 12.56 -3.23 -7.91
N GLN A 261 12.05 -4.24 -7.22
CA GLN A 261 10.90 -5.01 -7.70
C GLN A 261 9.60 -4.37 -7.22
N VAL A 262 8.75 -3.99 -8.17
CA VAL A 262 7.43 -3.37 -7.99
C VAL A 262 6.34 -4.35 -8.40
N PRO A 263 5.09 -4.24 -7.90
CA PRO A 263 3.98 -5.09 -8.33
C PRO A 263 3.74 -4.91 -9.84
N ALA A 264 3.77 -6.00 -10.60
CA ALA A 264 3.65 -5.93 -12.06
C ALA A 264 2.30 -5.39 -12.53
N SER A 265 1.28 -5.53 -11.68
CA SER A 265 -0.10 -5.11 -11.94
C SER A 265 -0.46 -3.73 -11.40
N ALA A 266 0.49 -3.00 -10.80
CA ALA A 266 0.25 -1.65 -10.28
C ALA A 266 -0.30 -0.72 -11.38
N GLU A 267 -1.18 0.20 -11.01
CA GLU A 267 -1.72 1.20 -11.94
C GLU A 267 -0.65 2.23 -12.32
N PHE A 268 0.14 2.70 -11.34
CA PHE A 268 1.31 3.55 -11.54
C PHE A 268 2.54 3.04 -10.76
N VAL A 269 3.72 3.36 -11.27
CA VAL A 269 5.00 3.26 -10.57
C VAL A 269 5.74 4.58 -10.72
N LEU A 270 6.11 5.20 -9.60
CA LEU A 270 6.93 6.40 -9.52
C LEU A 270 8.35 5.97 -9.18
N GLU A 271 9.34 6.34 -9.98
CA GLU A 271 10.74 5.95 -9.77
C GLU A 271 11.64 7.19 -9.68
N GLY A 272 12.62 7.13 -8.79
CA GLY A 272 13.58 8.20 -8.62
C GLY A 272 14.55 7.95 -7.48
N VAL A 273 15.00 9.03 -6.85
CA VAL A 273 15.97 8.99 -5.76
C VAL A 273 15.67 10.00 -4.66
N ILE A 274 16.19 9.74 -3.46
CA ILE A 274 16.33 10.75 -2.40
C ILE A 274 17.80 11.18 -2.38
N HIS A 275 18.05 12.48 -2.54
CA HIS A 275 19.41 13.02 -2.47
C HIS A 275 19.85 13.21 -1.01
N PRO A 276 21.12 12.95 -0.68
CA PRO A 276 21.65 13.20 0.67
C PRO A 276 21.45 14.65 1.08
N GLY A 277 20.82 14.87 2.24
CA GLY A 277 20.59 16.21 2.79
C GLY A 277 19.50 17.02 2.08
N ASP A 278 18.83 16.50 1.05
CA ASP A 278 17.68 17.16 0.45
C ASP A 278 16.43 16.94 1.31
N THR A 279 16.04 17.97 2.05
CA THR A 279 14.87 17.99 2.93
C THR A 279 13.97 19.18 2.62
N ALA A 280 12.71 19.08 3.03
CA ALA A 280 11.76 20.18 2.97
C ALA A 280 10.76 20.11 4.14
N PRO A 281 10.16 21.25 4.52
CA PRO A 281 9.15 21.30 5.56
C PRO A 281 7.84 20.66 5.07
N GLU A 282 7.38 19.63 5.76
CA GLU A 282 6.13 18.92 5.49
C GLU A 282 4.97 19.48 6.29
N GLY A 283 3.81 19.63 5.66
CA GLY A 283 2.58 20.06 6.31
C GLY A 283 2.40 21.56 6.46
N PRO A 284 1.39 22.01 7.23
CA PRO A 284 0.52 21.17 8.08
C PRO A 284 -0.39 20.23 7.27
N PHE A 285 -0.81 19.13 7.91
CA PHE A 285 -1.78 18.18 7.38
C PHE A 285 -2.69 17.65 8.48
N GLY A 286 -3.97 17.49 8.18
CA GLY A 286 -4.88 16.73 9.04
C GLY A 286 -4.46 15.26 9.12
N ASP A 287 -4.57 14.64 10.30
CA ASP A 287 -4.29 13.22 10.49
C ASP A 287 -5.38 12.46 11.25
N HIS A 288 -5.15 11.16 11.45
CA HIS A 288 -6.02 10.22 12.16
C HIS A 288 -6.45 10.66 13.58
N THR A 289 -5.80 11.65 14.18
CA THR A 289 -6.22 12.21 15.48
C THR A 289 -7.39 13.18 15.34
N GLY A 290 -7.67 13.66 14.12
CA GLY A 290 -8.64 14.71 13.84
C GLY A 290 -8.10 16.13 14.03
N TYR A 291 -6.79 16.29 14.13
CA TYR A 291 -6.09 17.58 14.27
C TYR A 291 -5.03 17.72 13.17
N TYR A 292 -4.56 18.94 12.95
CA TYR A 292 -3.42 19.22 12.07
C TYR A 292 -2.11 18.91 12.80
N ASN A 293 -1.18 18.24 12.13
CA ASN A 293 0.19 18.11 12.60
C ASN A 293 0.97 19.43 12.40
N GLU A 294 1.94 19.65 13.27
CA GLU A 294 2.94 20.71 13.10
C GLU A 294 3.85 20.44 11.89
N VAL A 295 4.51 21.50 11.43
CA VAL A 295 5.46 21.44 10.32
C VAL A 295 6.78 20.83 10.78
N GLU A 296 7.28 19.82 10.07
CA GLU A 296 8.54 19.12 10.36
C GLU A 296 9.35 18.85 9.08
N GLU A 297 10.67 18.77 9.19
CA GLU A 297 11.57 18.50 8.05
C GLU A 297 11.65 17.01 7.72
N PHE A 298 11.41 16.66 6.45
CA PHE A 298 11.54 15.29 5.95
C PHE A 298 12.31 15.23 4.61
N PRO A 299 12.90 14.07 4.25
CA PRO A 299 13.62 13.91 2.99
C PRO A 299 12.73 14.13 1.76
N VAL A 300 13.31 14.67 0.69
CA VAL A 300 12.61 14.87 -0.58
C VAL A 300 12.93 13.75 -1.56
N PHE A 301 11.87 13.11 -2.08
CA PHE A 301 11.92 12.17 -3.18
C PHE A 301 11.77 12.92 -4.51
N THR A 302 12.82 12.85 -5.34
CA THR A 302 12.85 13.43 -6.68
C THR A 302 12.59 12.35 -7.71
N LEU A 303 11.48 12.46 -8.43
CA LEU A 303 11.04 11.53 -9.45
C LEU A 303 11.79 11.80 -10.76
N SER A 304 12.30 10.73 -11.36
CA SER A 304 12.88 10.74 -12.71
C SER A 304 12.00 10.06 -13.74
N ARG A 305 11.04 9.23 -13.30
CA ARG A 305 10.16 8.44 -14.16
C ARG A 305 8.81 8.17 -13.51
N ILE A 306 7.76 8.17 -14.33
CA ILE A 306 6.44 7.62 -14.03
C ILE A 306 6.15 6.55 -15.09
N THR A 307 5.89 5.32 -14.68
CA THR A 307 5.33 4.30 -15.57
C THR A 307 3.91 3.97 -15.14
N HIS A 308 3.04 3.62 -16.09
CA HIS A 308 1.66 3.27 -15.77
C HIS A 308 1.03 2.36 -16.82
N ARG A 309 -0.10 1.74 -16.42
CA ARG A 309 -0.98 1.00 -17.33
C ARG A 309 -1.64 1.94 -18.34
N ARG A 310 -2.12 1.39 -19.46
CA ARG A 310 -3.11 2.10 -20.27
C ARG A 310 -4.40 2.29 -19.47
N ASP A 311 -5.01 3.47 -19.61
CA ASP A 311 -6.21 3.88 -18.88
C ASP A 311 -6.08 3.63 -17.37
N PRO A 312 -5.09 4.26 -16.70
CA PRO A 312 -4.77 3.92 -15.33
C PRO A 312 -5.82 4.45 -14.34
N ILE A 313 -5.90 3.83 -13.16
CA ILE A 313 -6.73 4.28 -12.04
C ILE A 313 -5.82 4.83 -10.93
N TYR A 314 -6.06 6.07 -10.48
CA TYR A 314 -5.32 6.64 -9.36
C TYR A 314 -5.96 6.22 -8.03
N HIS A 315 -5.27 5.37 -7.27
CA HIS A 315 -5.75 4.93 -5.95
C HIS A 315 -5.31 5.93 -4.87
N SER A 316 -6.27 6.47 -4.13
CA SER A 316 -6.05 7.48 -3.12
C SER A 316 -7.03 7.33 -1.95
N THR A 317 -6.71 7.99 -0.84
CA THR A 317 -7.51 8.07 0.37
C THR A 317 -7.21 9.37 1.10
N TYR A 318 -7.85 9.54 2.25
CA TYR A 318 -7.63 10.61 3.19
C TYR A 318 -7.49 10.04 4.61
N THR A 319 -6.99 10.84 5.52
CA THR A 319 -7.03 10.55 6.97
C THR A 319 -7.59 11.77 7.68
N GLY A 320 -8.28 11.56 8.81
CA GLY A 320 -8.87 12.65 9.57
C GLY A 320 -9.52 12.15 10.84
N ARG A 321 -10.50 12.89 11.36
CA ARG A 321 -11.19 12.48 12.59
C ARG A 321 -11.95 11.16 12.36
N PRO A 322 -11.67 10.10 13.15
CA PRO A 322 -12.24 8.79 12.89
C PRO A 322 -13.78 8.75 13.02
N PRO A 323 -14.44 7.77 12.39
CA PRO A 323 -13.85 6.73 11.54
C PRO A 323 -13.32 7.28 10.22
N ASP A 324 -12.14 6.82 9.82
CA ASP A 324 -11.52 7.03 8.50
C ASP A 324 -11.06 5.66 7.94
N GLU A 325 -10.61 5.61 6.68
CA GLU A 325 -10.25 4.32 6.04
C GLU A 325 -9.09 3.61 6.76
N PRO A 326 -8.01 4.29 7.18
CA PRO A 326 -6.98 3.69 8.03
C PRO A 326 -7.51 3.11 9.35
N ALA A 327 -8.46 3.77 10.02
CA ALA A 327 -9.06 3.23 11.24
C ALA A 327 -9.82 1.92 10.97
N ILE A 328 -10.56 1.84 9.86
CA ILE A 328 -11.27 0.60 9.46
C ILE A 328 -10.29 -0.53 9.16
N LEU A 329 -9.18 -0.24 8.49
CA LEU A 329 -8.09 -1.18 8.28
C LEU A 329 -7.54 -1.70 9.61
N GLY A 330 -7.28 -0.81 10.57
CA GLY A 330 -6.83 -1.18 11.91
C GLY A 330 -7.81 -2.11 12.64
N VAL A 331 -9.12 -1.82 12.56
CA VAL A 331 -10.17 -2.67 13.14
C VAL A 331 -10.14 -4.08 12.54
N ALA A 332 -10.08 -4.19 11.20
CA ALA A 332 -10.05 -5.49 10.54
C ALA A 332 -8.74 -6.26 10.83
N LEU A 333 -7.61 -5.56 10.85
CA LEU A 333 -6.30 -6.18 11.13
C LEU A 333 -6.15 -6.62 12.59
N ASN A 334 -6.90 -6.06 13.53
CA ASN A 334 -6.90 -6.52 14.92
C ASN A 334 -7.34 -7.99 15.05
N GLU A 335 -8.24 -8.47 14.18
CA GLU A 335 -8.64 -9.89 14.14
C GLU A 335 -7.46 -10.82 13.83
N VAL A 336 -6.43 -10.35 13.13
CA VAL A 336 -5.21 -11.12 12.87
C VAL A 336 -4.39 -11.29 14.16
N PHE A 337 -4.47 -10.34 15.11
CA PHE A 337 -3.71 -10.41 16.37
C PHE A 337 -4.43 -11.16 17.48
N VAL A 338 -5.76 -11.25 17.46
CA VAL A 338 -6.52 -11.96 18.51
C VAL A 338 -5.98 -13.39 18.75
N PRO A 339 -5.75 -14.24 17.73
CA PRO A 339 -5.22 -15.59 17.94
C PRO A 339 -3.78 -15.61 18.47
N ILE A 340 -2.98 -14.60 18.12
CA ILE A 340 -1.60 -14.46 18.59
C ILE A 340 -1.62 -14.13 20.10
N LEU A 341 -2.53 -13.24 20.51
CA LEU A 341 -2.74 -12.91 21.93
C LEU A 341 -3.31 -14.11 22.70
N GLN A 342 -4.30 -14.81 22.17
CA GLN A 342 -4.89 -16.01 22.78
C GLN A 342 -3.87 -17.14 22.98
N LYS A 343 -2.86 -17.25 22.10
CA LYS A 343 -1.75 -18.20 22.28
C LYS A 343 -0.96 -17.89 23.55
N GLN A 344 -0.78 -16.61 23.87
CA GLN A 344 -0.02 -16.15 25.04
C GLN A 344 -0.88 -16.06 26.31
N PHE A 345 -2.15 -15.68 26.15
CA PHE A 345 -3.12 -15.43 27.22
C PHE A 345 -4.46 -16.13 26.86
N PRO A 346 -4.60 -17.43 27.14
CA PRO A 346 -5.77 -18.23 26.74
C PRO A 346 -7.11 -17.75 27.33
N GLU A 347 -7.10 -16.90 28.35
CA GLU A 347 -8.27 -16.27 28.96
C GLU A 347 -8.91 -15.17 28.09
N ILE A 348 -8.21 -14.67 27.06
CA ILE A 348 -8.74 -13.66 26.13
C ILE A 348 -9.80 -14.29 25.22
N THR A 349 -10.99 -13.70 25.15
CA THR A 349 -12.11 -14.21 24.33
C THR A 349 -12.43 -13.35 23.11
N ASP A 350 -12.10 -12.06 23.17
CA ASP A 350 -12.22 -11.09 22.08
C ASP A 350 -11.07 -10.07 22.16
#